data_AF-A0A139HFL4-F1
#
_entry.id   AF-A0A139HFL4-F1
#
_cell.length_a   1.000
_cell.length_b   1.000
_cell.length_c   1.000
_cell.angle_alpha   90.00
_cell.angle_beta   90.00
_cell.angle_gamma   90.00
#
_symmetry.space_group_name_H-M   'P 1'
#
loop_
_entity.id
_entity.type
_entity.pdbx_description
1 polymer ?
#
loop_
_entity_poly.entity_id
_entity_poly.type
_entity_poly.pdbx_seq_one_letter_code
_entity_poly.pdbx_strand_id
1 'polypeptide(L)'
;MTSAAPAPAQDQVLPVLDEESFHFDRTATSLAGQTNEEKRIALEQLLIDGTKTTTTEACKLHAYMRCLYELVGVDAANTWVDTLAQKRSLLNFVGTAYQTTIDCRAMIRRITSEWPEWDWTIPENREPEFWTERSLKPLRYLAIRTKQWQTVVVVLGVMIDERVRVGRKGASRENVLTPGDVRLLAERIKHPRDDSDLDLVNISTAEPESEERDTEQGRPAEEELTDISTMLNQNGFDTTIRSSEPEPQPEPQPEPEPEPEPEPEPEPGEPEPAPKRRRGPTKHDPRRDGERLAASLQKEVELKTAELKAAPFPEPGSETYQVDLDRSTQLFVALRAAQRDRDDFSHLSASYDSKLRLQRENCIIKATPAKYSHLDVVQGLDHPNQDEYNNKFITNRKNFIDLLSDHRHHSCLTATS
;
A
#
# COMPACT_ATOMS: atom_id res chain seq x y z
N MET A 1 -44.63 -19.98 -9.48
CA MET A 1 -43.23 -20.18 -9.92
C MET A 1 -42.34 -19.46 -8.92
N THR A 2 -41.85 -20.17 -7.92
CA THR A 2 -40.97 -19.64 -6.89
C THR A 2 -39.58 -19.42 -7.47
N SER A 3 -39.18 -18.15 -7.60
CA SER A 3 -37.84 -17.74 -8.02
C SER A 3 -36.83 -18.27 -7.01
N ALA A 4 -35.97 -19.20 -7.45
CA ALA A 4 -34.90 -19.73 -6.63
C ALA A 4 -33.91 -18.59 -6.31
N ALA A 5 -33.62 -18.41 -5.02
CA ALA A 5 -32.60 -17.46 -4.58
C ALA A 5 -31.25 -17.81 -5.22
N PRO A 6 -30.47 -16.83 -5.70
CA PRO A 6 -29.15 -17.09 -6.25
C PRO A 6 -28.29 -17.75 -5.19
N ALA A 7 -27.70 -18.89 -5.54
CA ALA A 7 -26.76 -19.59 -4.68
C ALA A 7 -25.65 -18.62 -4.22
N PRO A 8 -25.18 -18.68 -2.96
CA PRO A 8 -24.08 -17.86 -2.50
C PRO A 8 -22.92 -18.08 -3.46
N ALA A 9 -22.39 -16.99 -4.03
CA ALA A 9 -21.24 -17.02 -4.92
C ALA A 9 -20.16 -17.84 -4.24
N GLN A 10 -19.92 -19.05 -4.74
CA GLN A 10 -18.81 -19.86 -4.29
C GLN A 10 -17.57 -18.99 -4.52
N ASP A 11 -16.81 -18.72 -3.45
CA ASP A 11 -15.49 -18.07 -3.53
C ASP A 11 -14.70 -18.88 -4.56
N GLN A 12 -14.68 -18.41 -5.82
CA GLN A 12 -13.82 -18.99 -6.83
C GLN A 12 -12.42 -18.92 -6.25
N VAL A 13 -11.78 -20.09 -6.15
CA VAL A 13 -10.40 -20.21 -5.67
C VAL A 13 -9.59 -19.22 -6.49
N LEU A 14 -9.20 -18.11 -5.84
CA LEU A 14 -8.37 -17.12 -6.51
C LEU A 14 -7.10 -17.86 -6.93
N PRO A 15 -6.74 -17.85 -8.23
CA PRO A 15 -5.64 -18.67 -8.74
C PRO A 15 -4.28 -18.30 -8.14
N VAL A 16 -4.21 -17.13 -7.50
CA VAL A 16 -2.99 -16.54 -6.96
C VAL A 16 -2.85 -16.86 -5.48
N LEU A 17 -1.75 -17.54 -5.12
CA LEU A 17 -1.35 -17.71 -3.74
C LEU A 17 -0.91 -16.34 -3.18
N ASP A 18 -1.61 -15.87 -2.16
CA ASP A 18 -1.06 -14.81 -1.32
C ASP A 18 0.18 -15.32 -0.57
N GLU A 19 1.01 -14.39 -0.09
CA GLU A 19 2.27 -14.69 0.60
C GLU A 19 2.08 -15.66 1.79
N GLU A 20 0.93 -15.60 2.45
CA GLU A 20 0.58 -16.53 3.51
C GLU A 20 0.36 -17.95 2.99
N SER A 21 -0.44 -18.13 1.95
CA SER A 21 -0.74 -19.44 1.36
C SER A 21 0.52 -20.11 0.83
N PHE A 22 1.40 -19.34 0.19
CA PHE A 22 2.71 -19.82 -0.25
C PHE A 22 3.54 -20.37 0.93
N HIS A 23 3.64 -19.61 2.03
CA HIS A 23 4.37 -20.05 3.20
C HIS A 23 3.71 -21.23 3.91
N PHE A 24 2.38 -21.26 3.92
CA PHE A 24 1.61 -22.36 4.48
C PHE A 24 1.89 -23.66 3.71
N ASP A 25 1.74 -23.67 2.39
CA ASP A 25 1.96 -24.86 1.56
C ASP A 25 3.40 -25.34 1.63
N ARG A 26 4.36 -24.42 1.61
CA ARG A 26 5.79 -24.74 1.76
C ARG A 26 6.10 -25.35 3.12
N THR A 27 5.50 -24.84 4.19
CA THR A 27 5.67 -25.38 5.55
C THR A 27 5.03 -26.75 5.68
N ALA A 28 3.79 -26.90 5.20
CA ALA A 28 3.07 -28.17 5.19
C ALA A 28 3.85 -29.25 4.42
N THR A 29 4.42 -28.89 3.27
CA THR A 29 5.28 -29.76 2.46
C THR A 29 6.58 -30.11 3.19
N SER A 30 7.24 -29.14 3.81
CA SER A 30 8.48 -29.37 4.59
C SER A 30 8.28 -30.28 5.81
N LEU A 31 7.05 -30.33 6.34
CA LEU A 31 6.66 -31.16 7.48
C LEU A 31 6.08 -32.51 7.03
N ALA A 32 5.92 -32.75 5.73
CA ALA A 32 5.39 -34.01 5.22
C ALA A 32 6.32 -35.18 5.60
N GLY A 33 5.72 -36.29 6.07
CA GLY A 33 6.46 -37.49 6.50
C GLY A 33 6.91 -37.51 7.96
N GLN A 34 6.82 -36.39 8.70
CA GLN A 34 7.09 -36.36 10.14
C GLN A 34 5.89 -36.85 10.96
N THR A 35 6.14 -37.37 12.16
CA THR A 35 5.09 -37.68 13.13
C THR A 35 4.42 -36.39 13.63
N ASN A 36 3.17 -36.47 14.11
CA ASN A 36 2.45 -35.27 14.58
C ASN A 36 3.19 -34.55 15.72
N GLU A 37 3.90 -35.28 16.59
CA GLU A 37 4.69 -34.68 17.66
C GLU A 37 5.93 -33.96 17.12
N GLU A 38 6.64 -34.53 16.15
CA GLU A 38 7.78 -33.87 15.49
C GLU A 38 7.34 -32.60 14.76
N LYS A 39 6.22 -32.67 14.02
CA LYS A 39 5.64 -31.50 13.33
C LYS A 39 5.31 -30.38 14.31
N ARG A 40 4.68 -30.74 15.44
CA ARG A 40 4.33 -29.81 16.50
C ARG A 40 5.59 -29.13 17.06
N ILE A 41 6.58 -29.91 17.48
CA ILE A 41 7.85 -29.38 18.02
C ILE A 41 8.54 -28.47 17.00
N ALA A 42 8.57 -28.86 15.72
CA ALA A 42 9.15 -28.05 14.65
C ALA A 42 8.40 -26.71 14.47
N LEU A 43 7.06 -26.72 14.46
CA LEU A 43 6.24 -25.50 14.36
C LEU A 43 6.39 -24.59 15.58
N GLU A 44 6.41 -25.16 16.78
CA GLU A 44 6.66 -24.43 18.02
C GLU A 44 8.01 -23.71 17.97
N GLN A 45 9.06 -24.39 17.50
CA GLN A 45 10.40 -23.81 17.34
C GLN A 45 10.43 -22.71 16.27
N LEU A 46 9.79 -22.93 15.11
CA LEU A 46 9.69 -21.93 14.03
C LEU A 46 8.98 -20.64 14.49
N LEU A 47 7.94 -20.76 15.32
CA LEU A 47 7.25 -19.62 15.91
C LEU A 47 8.15 -18.88 16.91
N ILE A 48 8.88 -19.59 17.77
CA ILE A 48 9.83 -18.99 18.74
C ILE A 48 11.00 -18.29 18.05
N ASP A 49 11.48 -18.81 16.92
CA ASP A 49 12.57 -18.18 16.18
C ASP A 49 12.06 -17.03 15.30
N GLY A 50 10.87 -17.18 14.71
CA GLY A 50 10.23 -16.13 13.93
C GLY A 50 9.90 -14.87 14.74
N THR A 51 9.59 -14.97 16.04
CA THR A 51 9.37 -13.77 16.89
C THR A 51 10.61 -12.88 17.06
N LYS A 52 11.81 -13.40 16.75
CA LYS A 52 13.07 -12.63 16.77
C LYS A 52 13.32 -11.89 15.45
N THR A 53 12.55 -12.17 14.41
CA THR A 53 12.79 -11.66 13.06
C THR A 53 12.07 -10.34 12.77
N THR A 54 12.41 -9.71 11.65
CA THR A 54 11.84 -8.44 11.21
C THR A 54 10.34 -8.54 10.86
N THR A 55 9.63 -7.41 10.84
CA THR A 55 8.23 -7.29 10.39
C THR A 55 7.93 -7.94 9.03
N THR A 56 8.95 -8.12 8.19
CA THR A 56 8.87 -8.80 6.89
C THR A 56 8.53 -10.29 6.99
N GLU A 57 8.64 -10.95 8.15
CA GLU A 57 8.29 -12.38 8.30
C GLU A 57 6.92 -12.63 8.93
N ALA A 58 6.10 -11.58 9.06
CA ALA A 58 4.80 -11.70 9.71
C ALA A 58 3.89 -12.74 9.00
N CYS A 59 3.88 -12.77 7.67
CA CYS A 59 3.13 -13.76 6.88
C CYS A 59 3.59 -15.21 7.14
N LYS A 60 4.91 -15.43 7.32
CA LYS A 60 5.45 -16.75 7.69
C LYS A 60 4.97 -17.18 9.07
N LEU A 61 5.05 -16.29 10.06
CA LEU A 61 4.56 -16.55 11.41
C LEU A 61 3.07 -16.90 11.42
N HIS A 62 2.28 -16.17 10.62
CA HIS A 62 0.86 -16.46 10.48
C HIS A 62 0.62 -17.83 9.83
N ALA A 63 1.36 -18.16 8.76
CA ALA A 63 1.31 -19.47 8.13
C ALA A 63 1.69 -20.60 9.10
N TYR A 64 2.76 -20.44 9.89
CA TYR A 64 3.16 -21.40 10.91
C TYR A 64 2.08 -21.58 11.99
N MET A 65 1.49 -20.47 12.44
CA MET A 65 0.40 -20.50 13.41
C MET A 65 -0.83 -21.23 12.86
N ARG A 66 -1.15 -21.02 11.58
CA ARG A 66 -2.21 -21.75 10.89
C ARG A 66 -1.90 -23.25 10.77
N CYS A 67 -0.68 -23.62 10.38
CA CYS A 67 -0.26 -25.03 10.37
C CYS A 67 -0.39 -25.66 11.77
N LEU A 68 -0.05 -24.93 12.83
CA LEU A 68 -0.19 -25.39 14.20
C LEU A 68 -1.66 -25.59 14.58
N TYR A 69 -2.54 -24.64 14.23
CA TYR A 69 -3.99 -24.77 14.44
C TYR A 69 -4.59 -25.99 13.73
N GLU A 70 -4.20 -26.25 12.48
CA GLU A 70 -4.68 -27.42 11.74
C GLU A 70 -4.14 -28.74 12.31
N LEU A 71 -2.93 -28.73 12.88
CA LEU A 71 -2.29 -29.93 13.42
C LEU A 71 -2.81 -30.33 14.80
N VAL A 72 -2.88 -29.39 15.75
CA VAL A 72 -3.21 -29.69 17.16
C VAL A 72 -4.59 -29.20 17.60
N GLY A 73 -5.27 -28.42 16.75
CA GLY A 73 -6.52 -27.74 17.08
C GLY A 73 -6.29 -26.36 17.71
N VAL A 74 -7.29 -25.48 17.57
CA VAL A 74 -7.24 -24.08 18.01
C VAL A 74 -7.01 -23.96 19.52
N ASP A 75 -7.71 -24.75 20.32
CA ASP A 75 -7.63 -24.67 21.79
C ASP A 75 -6.27 -25.11 22.33
N ALA A 76 -5.70 -26.19 21.78
CA ALA A 76 -4.39 -26.68 22.20
C ALA A 76 -3.27 -25.72 21.80
N ALA A 77 -3.32 -25.18 20.57
CA ALA A 77 -2.37 -24.19 20.11
C ALA A 77 -2.43 -22.90 20.94
N ASN A 78 -3.63 -22.41 21.27
CA ASN A 78 -3.81 -21.25 22.13
C ASN A 78 -3.29 -21.51 23.55
N THR A 79 -3.56 -22.68 24.11
CA THR A 79 -3.04 -23.08 25.43
C THR A 79 -1.51 -23.08 25.44
N TRP A 80 -0.86 -23.55 24.37
CA TRP A 80 0.60 -23.48 24.24
C TRP A 80 1.11 -22.05 24.09
N VAL A 81 0.49 -21.23 23.22
CA VAL A 81 0.85 -19.81 23.08
C VAL A 81 0.75 -19.07 24.41
N ASP A 82 -0.19 -19.45 25.27
CA ASP A 82 -0.36 -18.89 26.60
C ASP A 82 0.81 -19.17 27.55
N THR A 83 1.58 -20.22 27.30
CA THR A 83 2.80 -20.54 28.06
C THR A 83 4.02 -19.74 27.61
N LEU A 84 3.98 -19.08 26.46
CA LEU A 84 5.12 -18.36 25.90
C LEU A 84 5.32 -17.01 26.60
N ALA A 85 6.54 -16.76 27.07
CA ALA A 85 6.95 -15.45 27.62
C ALA A 85 6.74 -14.30 26.61
N GLN A 86 6.77 -14.60 25.30
CA GLN A 86 6.64 -13.64 24.21
C GLN A 86 5.22 -13.59 23.61
N LYS A 87 4.21 -14.20 24.26
CA LYS A 87 2.82 -14.29 23.78
C LYS A 87 2.31 -12.99 23.14
N ARG A 88 2.44 -11.86 23.86
CA ARG A 88 1.90 -10.57 23.40
C ARG A 88 2.54 -10.11 22.09
N SER A 89 3.85 -10.27 21.96
CA SER A 89 4.56 -9.94 20.71
C SER A 89 4.13 -10.86 19.58
N LEU A 90 4.08 -12.17 19.82
CA LEU A 90 3.65 -13.16 18.83
C LEU A 90 2.23 -12.86 18.32
N LEU A 91 1.25 -12.68 19.22
CA LEU A 91 -0.13 -12.39 18.84
C LEU A 91 -0.28 -11.07 18.08
N ASN A 92 0.49 -10.04 18.45
CA ASN A 92 0.49 -8.78 17.70
C ASN A 92 1.05 -8.96 16.28
N PHE A 93 2.13 -9.72 16.12
CA PHE A 93 2.71 -10.00 14.80
C PHE A 93 1.77 -10.83 13.93
N VAL A 94 1.23 -11.92 14.48
CA VAL A 94 0.27 -12.79 13.80
C VAL A 94 -0.99 -12.00 13.40
N GLY A 95 -1.52 -11.15 14.29
CA GLY A 95 -2.66 -10.29 13.99
C GLY A 95 -2.37 -9.26 12.88
N THR A 96 -1.18 -8.65 12.89
CA THR A 96 -0.77 -7.70 11.83
C THR A 96 -0.60 -8.39 10.49
N ALA A 97 0.00 -9.59 10.49
CA ALA A 97 0.14 -10.43 9.30
C ALA A 97 -1.22 -10.80 8.71
N TYR A 98 -2.13 -11.28 9.56
CA TYR A 98 -3.47 -11.65 9.16
C TYR A 98 -4.21 -10.49 8.48
N GLN A 99 -4.13 -9.29 9.07
CA GLN A 99 -4.73 -8.10 8.48
C GLN A 99 -4.09 -7.77 7.12
N THR A 100 -2.77 -7.91 7.01
CA THR A 100 -2.04 -7.70 5.75
C THR A 100 -2.51 -8.69 4.68
N THR A 101 -2.71 -9.97 5.02
CA THR A 101 -3.27 -10.96 4.09
C THR A 101 -4.67 -10.57 3.64
N ILE A 102 -5.55 -10.20 4.57
CA ILE A 102 -6.93 -9.75 4.25
C ILE A 102 -6.88 -8.57 3.27
N ASP A 103 -6.02 -7.60 3.54
CA ASP A 103 -5.88 -6.41 2.70
C ASP A 103 -5.34 -6.78 1.31
N CYS A 104 -4.38 -7.71 1.22
CA CYS A 104 -3.88 -8.24 -0.05
C CYS A 104 -4.96 -8.96 -0.84
N ARG A 105 -5.74 -9.85 -0.23
CA ARG A 105 -6.90 -10.51 -0.87
C ARG A 105 -7.93 -9.51 -1.36
N ALA A 106 -8.22 -8.49 -0.55
CA ALA A 106 -9.14 -7.42 -0.93
C ALA A 106 -8.60 -6.61 -2.11
N MET A 107 -7.28 -6.38 -2.20
CA MET A 107 -6.67 -5.73 -3.36
C MET A 107 -6.72 -6.60 -4.61
N ILE A 108 -6.42 -7.89 -4.50
CA ILE A 108 -6.52 -8.85 -5.63
C ILE A 108 -7.94 -8.85 -6.17
N ARG A 109 -8.96 -9.02 -5.31
CA ARG A 109 -10.37 -8.98 -5.73
C ARG A 109 -10.74 -7.68 -6.46
N ARG A 110 -10.23 -6.54 -6.00
CA ARG A 110 -10.46 -5.24 -6.67
C ARG A 110 -9.73 -5.15 -8.01
N ILE A 111 -8.51 -5.67 -8.13
CA ILE A 111 -7.80 -5.71 -9.41
C ILE A 111 -8.55 -6.61 -10.38
N THR A 112 -8.96 -7.80 -9.95
CA THR A 112 -9.74 -8.75 -10.77
C THR A 112 -11.09 -8.18 -11.19
N SER A 113 -11.75 -7.36 -10.35
CA SER A 113 -13.02 -6.73 -10.74
C SER A 113 -12.85 -5.67 -11.83
N GLU A 114 -11.72 -4.94 -11.84
CA GLU A 114 -11.42 -3.97 -12.89
C GLU A 114 -10.87 -4.67 -14.15
N TRP A 115 -10.09 -5.74 -13.97
CA TRP A 115 -9.45 -6.52 -15.03
C TRP A 115 -9.76 -8.02 -14.87
N PRO A 116 -10.94 -8.48 -15.33
CA PRO A 116 -11.34 -9.89 -15.18
C PRO A 116 -10.44 -10.87 -15.93
N GLU A 117 -9.82 -10.41 -17.01
CA GLU A 117 -8.93 -11.19 -17.87
C GLU A 117 -7.44 -11.00 -17.52
N TRP A 118 -7.13 -10.31 -16.42
CA TRP A 118 -5.74 -10.09 -16.00
C TRP A 118 -5.03 -11.42 -15.76
N ASP A 119 -3.95 -11.62 -16.50
CA ASP A 119 -3.05 -12.75 -16.30
C ASP A 119 -2.11 -12.47 -15.13
N TRP A 120 -2.21 -13.26 -14.06
CA TRP A 120 -1.35 -13.11 -12.89
C TRP A 120 0.05 -13.72 -13.09
N THR A 121 0.33 -14.33 -14.24
CA THR A 121 1.59 -15.03 -14.55
C THR A 121 2.59 -14.16 -15.34
N ILE A 122 2.37 -12.85 -15.42
CA ILE A 122 3.20 -11.93 -16.21
C ILE A 122 4.58 -11.71 -15.57
N PRO A 123 5.68 -11.67 -16.35
CA PRO A 123 5.78 -11.88 -17.81
C PRO A 123 6.14 -13.32 -18.20
N GLU A 124 5.75 -13.75 -19.41
CA GLU A 124 6.12 -15.05 -20.01
C GLU A 124 5.71 -16.29 -19.20
N ASN A 125 4.52 -16.28 -18.57
CA ASN A 125 4.05 -17.34 -17.67
C ASN A 125 4.91 -17.55 -16.43
N ARG A 126 5.70 -16.55 -16.01
CA ARG A 126 6.47 -16.59 -14.76
C ARG A 126 5.71 -15.82 -13.70
N GLU A 127 4.87 -16.54 -12.97
CA GLU A 127 4.22 -16.01 -11.78
C GLU A 127 5.28 -15.64 -10.73
N PRO A 128 5.26 -14.42 -10.16
CA PRO A 128 6.08 -14.13 -8.99
C PRO A 128 5.72 -15.11 -7.88
N GLU A 129 6.70 -15.56 -7.07
CA GLU A 129 6.46 -16.57 -6.02
C GLU A 129 5.27 -16.21 -5.11
N PHE A 130 5.03 -14.91 -4.89
CA PHE A 130 3.86 -14.39 -4.21
C PHE A 130 3.65 -12.90 -4.52
N TRP A 131 2.41 -12.43 -4.35
CA TRP A 131 2.04 -11.04 -4.54
C TRP A 131 2.08 -10.25 -3.23
N THR A 132 3.12 -9.43 -3.07
CA THR A 132 3.25 -8.55 -1.90
C THR A 132 2.34 -7.33 -1.98
N GLU A 133 2.00 -6.76 -0.82
CA GLU A 133 1.32 -5.46 -0.71
C GLU A 133 2.02 -4.36 -1.51
N ARG A 134 3.36 -4.41 -1.61
CA ARG A 134 4.18 -3.45 -2.35
C ARG A 134 3.98 -3.52 -3.86
N SER A 135 3.62 -4.69 -4.40
CA SER A 135 3.25 -4.89 -5.80
C SER A 135 1.78 -4.57 -6.02
N LEU A 136 0.90 -5.07 -5.14
CA LEU A 136 -0.55 -4.96 -5.28
C LEU A 136 -1.06 -3.51 -5.17
N LYS A 137 -0.48 -2.67 -4.30
CA LYS A 137 -0.89 -1.27 -4.17
C LYS A 137 -0.76 -0.48 -5.49
N PRO A 138 0.43 -0.42 -6.13
CA PRO A 138 0.56 0.25 -7.41
C PRO A 138 -0.19 -0.49 -8.53
N LEU A 139 -0.30 -1.82 -8.51
CA LEU A 139 -1.09 -2.55 -9.51
C LEU A 139 -2.59 -2.19 -9.44
N ARG A 140 -3.15 -2.10 -8.23
CA ARG A 140 -4.52 -1.62 -8.02
C ARG A 140 -4.70 -0.18 -8.52
N TYR A 141 -3.71 0.68 -8.31
CA TYR A 141 -3.74 2.04 -8.84
C TYR A 141 -3.79 2.03 -10.37
N LEU A 142 -2.98 1.19 -11.02
CA LEU A 142 -2.99 0.99 -12.46
C LEU A 142 -4.35 0.46 -12.93
N ALA A 143 -4.91 -0.54 -12.25
CA ALA A 143 -6.22 -1.12 -12.57
C ALA A 143 -7.35 -0.10 -12.61
N ILE A 144 -7.41 0.77 -11.61
CA ILE A 144 -8.44 1.82 -11.53
C ILE A 144 -8.25 2.89 -12.63
N ARG A 145 -7.01 3.15 -13.05
CA ARG A 145 -6.68 4.25 -13.97
C ARG A 145 -6.64 3.84 -15.42
N THR A 146 -6.21 2.63 -15.70
CA THR A 146 -6.04 2.10 -17.04
C THR A 146 -7.05 0.98 -17.23
N LYS A 147 -8.05 1.21 -18.09
CA LYS A 147 -9.09 0.21 -18.39
C LYS A 147 -8.56 -0.94 -19.25
N GLN A 148 -7.41 -0.75 -19.89
CA GLN A 148 -6.76 -1.72 -20.78
C GLN A 148 -5.58 -2.36 -20.07
N TRP A 149 -5.82 -3.55 -19.53
CA TRP A 149 -4.82 -4.28 -18.77
C TRP A 149 -3.70 -4.81 -19.68
N GLN A 150 -4.02 -5.14 -20.93
CA GLN A 150 -3.09 -5.62 -21.95
C GLN A 150 -1.93 -4.65 -22.17
N THR A 151 -2.22 -3.34 -22.22
CA THR A 151 -1.19 -2.30 -22.35
C THR A 151 -0.25 -2.31 -21.14
N VAL A 152 -0.78 -2.49 -19.94
CA VAL A 152 0.02 -2.59 -18.72
C VAL A 152 0.93 -3.82 -18.77
N VAL A 153 0.43 -4.96 -19.25
CA VAL A 153 1.23 -6.19 -19.43
C VAL A 153 2.40 -5.97 -20.37
N VAL A 154 2.14 -5.44 -21.57
CA VAL A 154 3.16 -5.22 -22.60
C VAL A 154 4.23 -4.28 -22.07
N VAL A 155 3.84 -3.17 -21.44
CA VAL A 155 4.80 -2.21 -20.87
C VAL A 155 5.60 -2.82 -19.72
N LEU A 156 4.97 -3.62 -18.84
CA LEU A 156 5.70 -4.35 -17.79
C LEU A 156 6.71 -5.33 -18.37
N GLY A 157 6.34 -6.08 -19.42
CA GLY A 157 7.25 -6.99 -20.12
C GLY A 157 8.51 -6.26 -20.62
N VAL A 158 8.32 -5.17 -21.38
CA VAL A 158 9.43 -4.35 -21.89
C VAL A 158 10.30 -3.79 -20.75
N MET A 159 9.69 -3.34 -19.66
CA MET A 159 10.42 -2.81 -18.51
C MET A 159 11.27 -3.88 -17.80
N ILE A 160 10.76 -5.11 -17.71
CA ILE A 160 11.49 -6.24 -17.11
C ILE A 160 12.65 -6.63 -18.02
N ASP A 161 12.43 -6.74 -19.33
CA ASP A 161 13.49 -7.03 -20.31
C ASP A 161 14.60 -5.97 -20.27
N GLU A 162 14.23 -4.69 -20.22
CA GLU A 162 15.18 -3.60 -20.10
C GLU A 162 16.00 -3.71 -18.81
N ARG A 163 15.35 -4.01 -17.68
CA ARG A 163 16.02 -4.20 -16.39
C ARG A 163 17.02 -5.36 -16.45
N VAL A 164 16.60 -6.52 -16.97
CA VAL A 164 17.41 -7.73 -17.10
C VAL A 164 18.62 -7.46 -18.02
N ARG A 165 18.39 -6.81 -19.17
CA ARG A 165 19.42 -6.50 -20.17
C ARG A 165 20.44 -5.47 -19.68
N VAL A 166 19.99 -4.36 -19.08
CA VAL A 166 20.88 -3.27 -18.63
C VAL A 166 21.65 -3.64 -17.37
N GLY A 167 21.12 -4.58 -16.55
CA GLY A 167 21.83 -5.12 -15.40
C GLY A 167 22.21 -4.04 -14.38
N ARG A 168 21.26 -3.14 -14.05
CA ARG A 168 21.48 -2.05 -13.09
C ARG A 168 22.06 -2.61 -11.79
N LYS A 169 23.12 -1.99 -11.26
CA LYS A 169 23.82 -2.46 -10.05
C LYS A 169 22.83 -2.55 -8.88
N GLY A 170 22.55 -3.77 -8.42
CA GLY A 170 21.61 -4.05 -7.33
C GLY A 170 20.17 -4.37 -7.75
N ALA A 171 19.83 -4.34 -9.04
CA ALA A 171 18.56 -4.87 -9.53
C ALA A 171 18.63 -6.39 -9.73
N SER A 172 17.52 -7.09 -9.51
CA SER A 172 17.44 -8.52 -9.85
C SER A 172 17.63 -8.70 -11.36
N ARG A 173 18.44 -9.70 -11.72
CA ARG A 173 18.63 -10.15 -13.11
C ARG A 173 17.62 -11.23 -13.50
N GLU A 174 16.75 -11.61 -12.59
CA GLU A 174 15.71 -12.60 -12.86
C GLU A 174 14.67 -11.99 -13.78
N ASN A 175 14.21 -12.78 -14.75
CA ASN A 175 13.06 -12.42 -15.59
C ASN A 175 11.77 -12.70 -14.82
N VAL A 176 11.56 -11.97 -13.72
CA VAL A 176 10.39 -12.08 -12.84
C VAL A 176 9.92 -10.68 -12.50
N LEU A 177 8.59 -10.47 -12.48
CA LEU A 177 8.00 -9.21 -12.06
C LEU A 177 8.37 -8.91 -10.60
N THR A 178 8.96 -7.75 -10.36
CA THR A 178 9.28 -7.27 -9.01
C THR A 178 8.37 -6.11 -8.61
N PRO A 179 8.20 -5.85 -7.30
CA PRO A 179 7.49 -4.66 -6.83
C PRO A 179 8.06 -3.34 -7.37
N GLY A 180 9.35 -3.33 -7.75
CA GLY A 180 10.03 -2.18 -8.33
C GLY A 180 9.51 -1.82 -9.71
N ASP A 181 9.22 -2.82 -10.55
CA ASP A 181 8.76 -2.60 -11.93
C ASP A 181 7.34 -2.03 -11.94
N VAL A 182 6.43 -2.63 -11.15
CA VAL A 182 5.05 -2.17 -11.00
C VAL A 182 4.99 -0.74 -10.45
N ARG A 183 5.86 -0.42 -9.48
CA ARG A 183 5.96 0.94 -8.94
C ARG A 183 6.47 1.92 -9.98
N LEU A 184 7.53 1.57 -10.72
CA LEU A 184 8.11 2.45 -11.74
C LEU A 184 7.09 2.74 -12.86
N LEU A 185 6.29 1.75 -13.25
CA LEU A 185 5.20 1.95 -14.21
C LEU A 185 4.11 2.87 -13.65
N ALA A 186 3.67 2.64 -12.41
CA ALA A 186 2.69 3.50 -11.76
C ALA A 186 3.16 4.96 -11.65
N GLU A 187 4.45 5.20 -11.37
CA GLU A 187 5.02 6.55 -11.34
C GLU A 187 5.09 7.20 -12.72
N ARG A 188 5.42 6.43 -13.78
CA ARG A 188 5.38 6.92 -15.17
C ARG A 188 3.97 7.37 -15.58
N ILE A 189 2.94 6.63 -15.18
CA ILE A 189 1.54 6.96 -15.49
C ILE A 189 1.02 8.14 -14.65
N LYS A 190 1.46 8.29 -13.38
CA LYS A 190 1.10 9.45 -12.54
C LYS A 190 1.69 10.75 -13.07
N HIS A 191 2.90 10.67 -13.58
CA HIS A 191 3.66 11.80 -14.07
C HIS A 191 4.05 11.52 -15.51
N PRO A 192 3.10 11.60 -16.46
CA PRO A 192 3.44 11.61 -17.87
C PRO A 192 4.35 12.81 -18.04
N ARG A 193 5.66 12.57 -18.15
CA ARG A 193 6.57 13.64 -18.53
C ARG A 193 6.13 14.11 -19.91
N ASP A 194 6.36 15.38 -20.21
CA ASP A 194 6.31 15.92 -21.59
C ASP A 194 7.33 15.23 -22.54
N ASP A 195 8.04 14.20 -22.08
CA ASP A 195 8.82 13.31 -22.93
C ASP A 195 7.83 12.52 -23.80
N SER A 196 7.75 12.91 -25.08
CA SER A 196 7.00 12.34 -26.20
C SER A 196 7.17 10.83 -26.46
N ASP A 197 7.80 10.08 -25.56
CA ASP A 197 8.19 8.68 -25.74
C ASP A 197 7.17 7.68 -25.16
N LEU A 198 6.08 8.16 -24.55
CA LEU A 198 5.00 7.31 -24.01
C LEU A 198 3.68 7.54 -24.77
N ASP A 199 3.73 7.46 -26.10
CA ASP A 199 2.52 7.12 -26.85
C ASP A 199 2.15 5.66 -26.55
N LEU A 200 1.47 5.44 -25.41
CA LEU A 200 0.80 4.17 -25.11
C LEU A 200 -0.20 3.76 -26.21
N VAL A 201 -0.60 4.72 -27.06
CA VAL A 201 -1.45 4.53 -28.23
C VAL A 201 -0.65 4.02 -29.44
N ASN A 202 0.67 4.24 -29.53
CA ASN A 202 1.52 3.77 -30.63
C ASN A 202 2.28 2.47 -30.33
N ILE A 203 2.12 1.86 -29.15
CA ILE A 203 2.40 0.42 -28.99
C ILE A 203 1.23 -0.36 -29.61
N SER A 204 0.95 -0.08 -30.88
CA SER A 204 0.16 -0.97 -31.71
C SER A 204 1.01 -2.22 -31.89
N THR A 205 0.38 -3.37 -31.69
CA THR A 205 0.85 -4.71 -32.05
C THR A 205 1.40 -4.74 -33.47
N ALA A 206 2.64 -4.29 -33.65
CA ALA A 206 3.40 -4.58 -34.84
C ALA A 206 3.65 -6.09 -34.79
N GLU A 207 2.96 -6.82 -35.67
CA GLU A 207 3.36 -8.18 -36.02
C GLU A 207 4.86 -8.14 -36.31
N PRO A 208 5.67 -9.08 -35.77
CA PRO A 208 7.08 -9.09 -36.04
C PRO A 208 7.27 -9.34 -37.54
N GLU A 209 7.58 -8.27 -38.28
CA GLU A 209 8.14 -8.38 -39.61
C GLU A 209 9.44 -9.18 -39.44
N SER A 210 9.38 -10.44 -39.84
CA SER A 210 10.51 -11.33 -39.94
C SER A 210 11.49 -10.72 -40.93
N GLU A 211 12.52 -10.04 -40.43
CA GLU A 211 13.74 -9.77 -41.20
C GLU A 211 14.37 -11.12 -41.54
N GLU A 212 13.95 -11.67 -42.69
CA GLU A 212 14.68 -12.69 -43.43
C GLU A 212 16.07 -12.14 -43.76
N ARG A 213 17.05 -12.48 -42.92
CA ARG A 213 18.45 -12.38 -43.32
C ARG A 213 18.75 -13.50 -44.30
N ASP A 214 18.81 -13.12 -45.57
CA ASP A 214 19.43 -13.88 -46.65
C ASP A 214 20.81 -14.42 -46.21
N THR A 215 20.86 -15.73 -45.99
CA THR A 215 22.11 -16.50 -46.03
C THR A 215 21.97 -17.57 -47.10
N GLU A 216 22.10 -17.11 -48.33
CA GLU A 216 22.24 -17.92 -49.53
C GLU A 216 23.65 -18.54 -49.54
N GLN A 217 23.76 -19.87 -49.39
CA GLN A 217 24.54 -20.76 -50.27
C GLN A 217 24.67 -22.20 -49.71
N GLY A 218 23.87 -23.11 -50.29
CA GLY A 218 24.40 -24.35 -50.86
C GLY A 218 24.37 -25.63 -50.02
N ARG A 219 23.27 -26.39 -50.07
CA ARG A 219 23.26 -27.80 -50.53
C ARG A 219 21.84 -28.40 -50.60
N PRO A 220 21.62 -29.44 -51.42
CA PRO A 220 20.32 -29.76 -52.00
C PRO A 220 19.60 -30.97 -51.37
N ALA A 221 18.30 -30.98 -51.69
CA ALA A 221 17.41 -32.12 -51.93
C ALA A 221 16.84 -32.89 -50.73
N GLU A 222 15.60 -33.34 -50.97
CA GLU A 222 14.68 -34.12 -50.13
C GLU A 222 13.87 -33.25 -49.14
N GLU A 223 12.55 -33.28 -49.07
CA GLU A 223 11.49 -34.12 -49.64
C GLU A 223 10.14 -33.38 -49.42
N GLU A 224 9.11 -33.85 -50.11
CA GLU A 224 7.74 -33.35 -50.21
C GLU A 224 7.05 -32.93 -48.89
N LEU A 225 6.46 -31.73 -48.89
CA LEU A 225 5.26 -31.42 -48.08
C LEU A 225 4.29 -30.59 -48.92
N THR A 226 3.46 -31.28 -49.68
CA THR A 226 2.22 -30.76 -50.26
C THR A 226 1.13 -30.66 -49.19
N ASP A 227 0.29 -29.63 -49.33
CA ASP A 227 -1.07 -29.50 -48.78
C ASP A 227 -1.27 -29.20 -47.29
N ILE A 228 -1.20 -27.91 -46.95
CA ILE A 228 -1.92 -27.32 -45.79
C ILE A 228 -3.01 -26.31 -46.25
N SER A 229 -3.11 -26.03 -47.56
CA SER A 229 -4.05 -25.04 -48.10
C SER A 229 -5.52 -25.53 -48.21
N THR A 230 -5.79 -26.80 -47.95
CA THR A 230 -7.13 -27.41 -48.11
C THR A 230 -7.93 -27.60 -46.81
N MET A 231 -7.39 -27.26 -45.63
CA MET A 231 -8.09 -27.50 -44.35
C MET A 231 -8.82 -26.30 -43.73
N LEU A 232 -8.79 -25.10 -44.33
CA LEU A 232 -9.43 -23.90 -43.77
C LEU A 232 -10.80 -23.53 -44.38
N ASN A 233 -11.42 -24.42 -45.16
CA ASN A 233 -12.67 -24.11 -45.90
C ASN A 233 -13.93 -24.87 -45.44
N GLN A 234 -14.03 -25.29 -44.17
CA GLN A 234 -15.19 -26.07 -43.69
C GLN A 234 -15.88 -25.55 -42.41
N ASN A 235 -15.66 -24.30 -42.00
CA ASN A 235 -16.49 -23.69 -40.96
C ASN A 235 -17.38 -22.60 -41.56
N GLY A 236 -18.61 -22.98 -41.91
CA GLY A 236 -19.67 -22.12 -42.39
C GLY A 236 -20.07 -21.07 -41.35
N PHE A 237 -19.32 -19.96 -41.33
CA PHE A 237 -19.73 -18.75 -40.64
C PHE A 237 -20.57 -17.89 -41.60
N ASP A 238 -21.88 -18.11 -41.49
CA ASP A 238 -22.95 -17.37 -42.16
C ASP A 238 -22.88 -15.89 -41.77
N THR A 239 -22.09 -15.13 -42.53
CA THR A 239 -22.02 -13.68 -42.40
C THR A 239 -23.20 -13.08 -43.16
N THR A 240 -24.38 -13.16 -42.52
CA THR A 240 -25.57 -12.43 -42.95
C THR A 240 -25.28 -10.93 -42.85
N ILE A 241 -24.95 -10.34 -43.99
CA ILE A 241 -24.81 -8.90 -44.22
C ILE A 241 -26.16 -8.23 -43.92
N ARG A 242 -26.29 -7.65 -42.72
CA ARG A 242 -27.41 -6.78 -42.37
C ARG A 242 -27.16 -5.38 -42.89
N SER A 243 -27.83 -5.10 -44.00
CA SER A 243 -28.47 -3.84 -44.39
C SER A 243 -28.09 -2.60 -43.56
N SER A 244 -27.31 -1.73 -44.18
CA SER A 244 -27.06 -0.34 -43.75
C SER A 244 -28.36 0.47 -43.70
N GLU A 245 -28.69 0.96 -42.51
CA GLU A 245 -29.76 1.93 -42.24
C GLU A 245 -29.22 3.36 -42.48
N PRO A 246 -29.98 4.28 -43.09
CA PRO A 246 -29.50 5.62 -43.43
C PRO A 246 -29.34 6.51 -42.19
N GLU A 247 -28.25 7.29 -42.18
CA GLU A 247 -27.94 8.28 -41.15
C GLU A 247 -29.04 9.36 -41.04
N PRO A 248 -29.47 9.74 -39.82
CA PRO A 248 -30.38 10.86 -39.62
C PRO A 248 -29.66 12.20 -39.88
N GLN A 249 -30.35 13.09 -40.59
CA GLN A 249 -29.89 14.45 -40.87
C GLN A 249 -29.62 15.23 -39.56
N PRO A 250 -28.60 16.10 -39.54
CA PRO A 250 -28.29 16.94 -38.38
C PRO A 250 -29.41 17.94 -38.09
N GLU A 251 -29.89 17.95 -36.85
CA GLU A 251 -30.84 18.94 -36.34
C GLU A 251 -30.24 20.37 -36.38
N PRO A 252 -31.09 21.40 -36.61
CA PRO A 252 -30.65 22.79 -36.71
C PRO A 252 -30.05 23.29 -35.38
N GLN A 253 -28.90 23.95 -35.48
CA GLN A 253 -28.26 24.63 -34.36
C GLN A 253 -29.20 25.69 -33.76
N PRO A 254 -29.31 25.79 -32.43
CA PRO A 254 -30.04 26.86 -31.76
C PRO A 254 -29.43 28.22 -32.13
N GLU A 255 -30.28 29.20 -32.45
CA GLU A 255 -29.88 30.60 -32.61
C GLU A 255 -29.24 31.13 -31.33
N PRO A 256 -28.20 31.98 -31.44
CA PRO A 256 -27.51 32.56 -30.29
C PRO A 256 -28.47 33.40 -29.44
N GLU A 257 -28.52 33.09 -28.14
CA GLU A 257 -29.22 33.92 -27.16
C GLU A 257 -28.67 35.35 -27.16
N PRO A 258 -29.53 36.36 -26.96
CA PRO A 258 -29.13 37.77 -26.96
C PRO A 258 -28.09 38.06 -25.88
N GLU A 259 -27.03 38.79 -26.29
CA GLU A 259 -26.01 39.29 -25.37
C GLU A 259 -26.67 40.10 -24.24
N PRO A 260 -26.36 39.79 -22.97
CA PRO A 260 -26.86 40.57 -21.85
C PRO A 260 -26.36 42.01 -21.92
N GLU A 261 -27.28 42.95 -21.73
CA GLU A 261 -26.99 44.38 -21.66
C GLU A 261 -25.90 44.68 -20.61
N PRO A 262 -25.00 45.63 -20.88
CA PRO A 262 -23.93 45.99 -19.96
C PRO A 262 -24.49 46.45 -18.62
N GLU A 263 -24.12 45.73 -17.56
CA GLU A 263 -24.41 46.16 -16.18
C GLU A 263 -23.81 47.56 -15.91
N PRO A 264 -24.51 48.38 -15.11
CA PRO A 264 -24.10 49.74 -14.80
C PRO A 264 -22.71 49.80 -14.15
N GLU A 265 -21.88 50.72 -14.64
CA GLU A 265 -20.56 50.99 -14.09
C GLU A 265 -20.63 51.21 -12.57
N PRO A 266 -19.87 50.46 -11.76
CA PRO A 266 -19.86 50.64 -10.32
C PRO A 266 -19.28 52.02 -9.97
N GLU A 267 -20.03 52.77 -9.18
CA GLU A 267 -19.58 54.03 -8.59
C GLU A 267 -18.20 53.84 -7.90
N PRO A 268 -17.27 54.79 -8.05
CA PRO A 268 -15.92 54.67 -7.52
C PRO A 268 -15.95 54.54 -5.99
N GLY A 269 -15.80 53.30 -5.54
CA GLY A 269 -15.67 52.93 -4.14
C GLY A 269 -14.43 53.57 -3.51
N GLU A 270 -14.56 53.84 -2.21
CA GLU A 270 -13.52 54.36 -1.33
C GLU A 270 -12.18 53.63 -1.53
N PRO A 271 -11.03 54.35 -1.42
CA PRO A 271 -9.72 53.83 -1.75
C PRO A 271 -9.42 52.54 -1.00
N GLU A 272 -9.25 51.45 -1.76
CA GLU A 272 -8.88 50.16 -1.22
C GLU A 272 -7.60 50.27 -0.38
N PRO A 273 -7.58 49.67 0.83
CA PRO A 273 -6.39 49.67 1.67
C PRO A 273 -5.23 49.00 0.93
N ALA A 274 -4.12 49.72 0.82
CA ALA A 274 -2.93 49.35 0.07
C ALA A 274 -2.62 47.83 0.15
N PRO A 275 -2.37 47.18 -1.00
CA PRO A 275 -2.20 45.74 -1.07
C PRO A 275 -1.11 45.29 -0.09
N LYS A 276 -1.52 44.54 0.93
CA LYS A 276 -0.60 43.91 1.89
C LYS A 276 0.38 43.07 1.07
N ARG A 277 1.63 43.53 1.01
CA ARG A 277 2.73 42.86 0.30
C ARG A 277 2.62 41.34 0.51
N ARG A 278 2.47 40.60 -0.58
CA ARG A 278 2.41 39.14 -0.58
C ARG A 278 3.62 38.64 0.21
N ARG A 279 3.37 38.12 1.41
CA ARG A 279 4.41 37.46 2.19
C ARG A 279 4.91 36.33 1.29
N GLY A 280 6.20 36.36 0.96
CA GLY A 280 6.81 35.34 0.11
C GLY A 280 6.52 33.93 0.65
N PRO A 281 6.64 32.90 -0.21
CA PRO A 281 6.36 31.52 0.15
C PRO A 281 7.05 31.20 1.48
N THR A 282 6.23 31.00 2.50
CA THR A 282 6.73 30.74 3.85
C THR A 282 7.39 29.36 3.76
N LYS A 283 8.64 29.23 4.20
CA LYS A 283 9.34 27.94 4.20
C LYS A 283 8.41 26.90 4.83
N HIS A 284 8.18 25.80 4.12
CA HIS A 284 7.31 24.70 4.53
C HIS A 284 7.78 24.20 5.90
N ASP A 285 6.97 24.45 6.94
CA ASP A 285 7.23 23.97 8.29
C ASP A 285 6.25 22.82 8.55
N PRO A 286 6.71 21.55 8.47
CA PRO A 286 5.84 20.39 8.61
C PRO A 286 5.10 20.36 9.95
N ARG A 287 5.65 21.02 10.99
CA ARG A 287 4.97 21.14 12.29
C ARG A 287 3.74 22.04 12.18
N ARG A 288 3.89 23.18 11.50
CA ARG A 288 2.79 24.14 11.29
C ARG A 288 1.69 23.56 10.41
N ASP A 289 2.06 22.76 9.42
CA ASP A 289 1.07 22.06 8.58
C ASP A 289 0.34 20.96 9.36
N GLY A 290 1.04 20.25 10.25
CA GLY A 290 0.41 19.32 11.19
C GLY A 290 -0.57 20.01 12.16
N GLU A 291 -0.20 21.17 12.72
CA GLU A 291 -1.09 21.97 13.58
C GLU A 291 -2.32 22.47 12.81
N ARG A 292 -2.16 22.88 11.55
CA ARG A 292 -3.29 23.27 10.67
C ARG A 292 -4.23 22.11 10.39
N LEU A 293 -3.69 20.92 10.13
CA LEU A 293 -4.50 19.73 9.90
C LEU A 293 -5.26 19.32 11.17
N ALA A 294 -4.60 19.33 12.33
CA ALA A 294 -5.27 19.09 13.62
C ALA A 294 -6.42 20.07 13.88
N ALA A 295 -6.20 21.36 13.62
CA ALA A 295 -7.24 22.38 13.76
C ALA A 295 -8.39 22.17 12.77
N SER A 296 -8.09 21.73 11.54
CA SER A 296 -9.10 21.41 10.53
C SER A 296 -9.97 20.22 10.95
N LEU A 297 -9.36 19.13 11.44
CA LEU A 297 -10.08 17.94 11.92
C LEU A 297 -10.95 18.26 13.14
N GLN A 298 -10.44 19.06 14.07
CA GLN A 298 -11.22 19.51 15.23
C GLN A 298 -12.41 20.37 14.81
N LYS A 299 -12.24 21.29 13.84
CA LYS A 299 -13.33 22.10 13.28
C LYS A 299 -14.39 21.24 12.58
N GLU A 300 -13.98 20.17 11.91
CA GLU A 300 -14.90 19.22 11.29
C GLU A 300 -15.75 18.48 12.34
N VAL A 301 -15.13 18.00 13.43
CA VAL A 301 -15.85 17.40 14.57
C VAL A 301 -16.85 18.39 15.17
N GLU A 302 -16.47 19.65 15.35
CA GLU A 302 -17.34 20.70 15.87
C GLU A 302 -18.52 20.98 14.93
N LEU A 303 -18.27 21.05 13.62
CA LEU A 303 -19.31 21.26 12.61
C LEU A 303 -20.29 20.09 12.58
N LYS A 304 -19.82 18.84 12.60
CA LYS A 304 -20.69 17.65 12.66
C LYS A 304 -21.46 17.55 13.96
N THR A 305 -20.86 17.98 15.07
CA THR A 305 -21.55 18.07 16.37
C THR A 305 -22.65 19.13 16.33
N ALA A 306 -22.41 20.27 15.69
CA ALA A 306 -23.40 21.33 15.54
C ALA A 306 -24.55 20.91 14.60
N GLU A 307 -24.24 20.24 13.47
CA GLU A 307 -25.24 19.66 12.56
C GLU A 307 -26.13 18.65 13.29
N LEU A 308 -25.54 17.75 14.10
CA LEU A 308 -26.29 16.77 14.89
C LEU A 308 -27.18 17.43 15.95
N LYS A 309 -26.71 18.51 16.59
CA LYS A 309 -27.50 19.27 17.57
C LYS A 309 -28.63 20.09 16.93
N ALA A 310 -28.44 20.55 15.70
CA ALA A 310 -29.44 21.30 14.95
C ALA A 310 -30.48 20.40 14.27
N ALA A 311 -30.19 19.11 14.11
CA ALA A 311 -31.14 18.16 13.56
C ALA A 311 -32.38 18.04 14.48
N PRO A 312 -33.60 18.09 13.92
CA PRO A 312 -34.82 17.91 14.70
C PRO A 312 -34.83 16.52 15.33
N PHE A 313 -35.28 16.44 16.58
CA PHE A 313 -35.41 15.15 17.24
C PHE A 313 -36.56 14.38 16.59
N PRO A 314 -36.38 13.11 16.21
CA PRO A 314 -37.44 12.36 15.55
C PRO A 314 -38.60 12.14 16.53
N GLU A 315 -39.74 12.78 16.26
CA GLU A 315 -40.95 12.64 17.09
C GLU A 315 -41.74 11.39 16.67
N PRO A 316 -41.96 10.43 17.59
CA PRO A 316 -42.74 9.23 17.28
C PRO A 316 -44.15 9.59 16.81
N GLY A 317 -44.51 9.12 15.61
CA GLY A 317 -45.81 9.40 14.98
C GLY A 317 -45.82 10.56 13.98
N SER A 318 -44.70 11.27 13.80
CA SER A 318 -44.54 12.20 12.66
C SER A 318 -44.48 11.42 11.34
N GLU A 319 -45.08 11.96 10.28
CA GLU A 319 -44.94 11.44 8.91
C GLU A 319 -43.47 11.42 8.45
N THR A 320 -42.62 12.29 9.02
CA THR A 320 -41.18 12.37 8.72
C THR A 320 -40.29 11.53 9.64
N TYR A 321 -40.86 10.79 10.61
CA TYR A 321 -40.10 10.11 11.66
C TYR A 321 -38.95 9.25 11.12
N GLN A 322 -39.22 8.43 10.10
CA GLN A 322 -38.20 7.55 9.52
C GLN A 322 -37.08 8.33 8.83
N VAL A 323 -37.43 9.41 8.12
CA VAL A 323 -36.47 10.27 7.43
C VAL A 323 -35.58 11.00 8.43
N ASP A 324 -36.16 11.53 9.51
CA ASP A 324 -35.42 12.22 10.56
C ASP A 324 -34.53 11.27 11.37
N LEU A 325 -34.98 10.03 11.59
CA LEU A 325 -34.20 8.98 12.23
C LEU A 325 -33.00 8.54 11.37
N ASP A 326 -33.22 8.32 10.07
CA ASP A 326 -32.16 7.95 9.14
C ASP A 326 -31.12 9.07 9.02
N ARG A 327 -31.57 10.33 8.93
CA ARG A 327 -30.70 11.51 8.91
C ARG A 327 -29.87 11.63 10.19
N SER A 328 -30.49 11.48 11.35
CA SER A 328 -29.81 11.51 12.65
C SER A 328 -28.76 10.40 12.76
N THR A 329 -29.09 9.21 12.25
CA THR A 329 -28.18 8.07 12.21
C THR A 329 -26.96 8.36 11.32
N GLN A 330 -27.18 8.91 10.12
CA GLN A 330 -26.10 9.29 9.21
C GLN A 330 -25.19 10.37 9.82
N LEU A 331 -25.75 11.38 10.47
CA LEU A 331 -24.97 12.41 11.17
C LEU A 331 -24.14 11.83 12.32
N PHE A 332 -24.67 10.87 13.07
CA PHE A 332 -23.94 10.19 14.13
C PHE A 332 -22.76 9.37 13.59
N VAL A 333 -22.96 8.63 12.50
CA VAL A 333 -21.89 7.88 11.81
C VAL A 333 -20.81 8.82 11.30
N ALA A 334 -21.18 9.94 10.68
CA ALA A 334 -20.23 10.95 10.20
C ALA A 334 -19.43 11.58 11.35
N LEU A 335 -20.08 11.91 12.46
CA LEU A 335 -19.41 12.43 13.65
C LEU A 335 -18.39 11.44 14.22
N ARG A 336 -18.74 10.15 14.29
CA ARG A 336 -17.83 9.10 14.75
C ARG A 336 -16.62 8.92 13.84
N ALA A 337 -16.81 9.04 12.52
CA ALA A 337 -15.70 9.00 11.56
C ALA A 337 -14.74 10.19 11.77
N ALA A 338 -15.26 11.42 11.85
CA ALA A 338 -14.44 12.62 12.09
C ALA A 338 -13.69 12.57 13.43
N GLN A 339 -14.31 12.02 14.48
CA GLN A 339 -13.64 11.80 15.78
C GLN A 339 -12.48 10.81 15.67
N ARG A 340 -12.67 9.71 14.93
CA ARG A 340 -11.60 8.71 14.71
C ARG A 340 -10.42 9.32 13.95
N ASP A 341 -10.69 10.07 12.89
CA ASP A 341 -9.62 10.71 12.09
C ASP A 341 -8.80 11.70 12.93
N ARG A 342 -9.47 12.47 13.80
CA ARG A 342 -8.80 13.37 14.76
C ARG A 342 -7.93 12.59 15.75
N ASP A 343 -8.46 11.52 16.33
CA ASP A 343 -7.76 10.73 17.35
C ASP A 343 -6.56 9.98 16.74
N ASP A 344 -6.72 9.40 15.55
CA ASP A 344 -5.64 8.77 14.79
C ASP A 344 -4.53 9.77 14.44
N PHE A 345 -4.90 10.98 14.01
CA PHE A 345 -3.93 12.05 13.77
C PHE A 345 -3.19 12.46 15.04
N SER A 346 -3.90 12.59 16.16
CA SER A 346 -3.31 12.91 17.47
C SER A 346 -2.28 11.86 17.90
N HIS A 347 -2.59 10.57 17.73
CA HIS A 347 -1.67 9.47 18.01
C HIS A 347 -0.42 9.50 17.11
N LEU A 348 -0.60 9.78 15.81
CA LEU A 348 0.51 9.93 14.86
C LEU A 348 1.41 11.11 15.22
N SER A 349 0.82 12.27 15.56
CA SER A 349 1.56 13.47 15.97
C SER A 349 2.37 13.22 17.24
N ALA A 350 1.79 12.56 18.25
CA ALA A 350 2.48 12.21 19.48
C ALA A 350 3.65 11.24 19.23
N SER A 351 3.47 10.27 18.32
CA SER A 351 4.53 9.35 17.91
C SER A 351 5.68 10.09 17.20
N TYR A 352 5.35 11.04 16.34
CA TYR A 352 6.33 11.84 15.60
C TYR A 352 7.15 12.74 16.53
N ASP A 353 6.50 13.43 17.47
CA ASP A 353 7.17 14.26 18.47
C ASP A 353 8.09 13.43 19.38
N SER A 354 7.67 12.22 19.76
CA SER A 354 8.50 11.29 20.53
C SER A 354 9.77 10.89 19.75
N LYS A 355 9.64 10.56 18.46
CA LYS A 355 10.79 10.23 17.59
C LYS A 355 11.74 11.42 17.42
N LEU A 356 11.21 12.62 17.20
CA LEU A 356 12.00 13.85 17.07
C LEU A 356 12.75 14.18 18.36
N ARG A 357 12.11 13.97 19.52
CA ARG A 357 12.74 14.13 20.83
C ARG A 357 13.89 13.15 21.00
N LEU A 358 13.69 11.86 20.70
CA LEU A 358 14.75 10.86 20.76
C LEU A 358 15.90 11.16 19.78
N GLN A 359 15.61 11.67 18.58
CA GLN A 359 16.65 12.11 17.64
C GLN A 359 17.44 13.30 18.18
N ARG A 360 16.78 14.29 18.79
CA ARG A 360 17.46 15.45 19.42
C ARG A 360 18.32 15.01 20.60
N GLU A 361 17.80 14.17 21.48
CA GLU A 361 18.55 13.63 22.62
C GLU A 361 19.77 12.83 22.14
N ASN A 362 19.63 12.00 21.10
CA ASN A 362 20.75 11.27 20.48
C ASN A 362 21.77 12.20 19.80
N CYS A 363 21.32 13.28 19.14
CA CYS A 363 22.22 14.28 18.54
C CYS A 363 22.98 15.06 19.62
N ILE A 364 22.33 15.41 20.72
CA ILE A 364 22.99 16.05 21.87
C ILE A 364 24.04 15.10 22.43
N ILE A 365 23.69 13.85 22.73
CA ILE A 365 24.63 12.83 23.24
C ILE A 365 25.83 12.63 22.31
N LYS A 366 25.66 12.71 20.99
CA LYS A 366 26.77 12.60 20.02
C LYS A 366 27.60 13.89 19.89
N ALA A 367 27.00 15.06 20.11
CA ALA A 367 27.69 16.35 20.02
C ALA A 367 28.51 16.67 21.28
N THR A 368 28.12 16.16 22.46
CA THR A 368 28.81 16.44 23.72
C THR A 368 30.28 15.95 23.70
N PRO A 369 30.61 14.70 23.31
CA PRO A 369 32.01 14.25 23.26
C PRO A 369 32.86 15.03 22.25
N ALA A 370 32.27 15.39 21.11
CA ALA A 370 32.98 16.11 20.05
C ALA A 370 33.42 17.52 20.47
N LYS A 371 32.60 18.23 21.26
CA LYS A 371 32.96 19.55 21.79
C LYS A 371 34.01 19.53 22.89
N TYR A 372 34.05 18.48 23.72
CA TYR A 372 35.09 18.37 24.76
C TYR A 372 36.43 17.90 24.18
N SER A 373 36.44 17.01 23.18
CA SER A 373 37.70 16.59 22.53
C SER A 373 38.44 17.73 21.80
N HIS A 374 37.72 18.76 21.34
CA HIS A 374 38.32 19.86 20.59
C HIS A 374 38.81 21.01 21.48
N LEU A 375 38.30 21.13 22.72
CA LEU A 375 38.76 22.12 23.70
C LEU A 375 40.00 21.64 24.45
N ASP A 376 40.11 20.34 24.72
CA ASP A 376 41.27 19.76 25.42
C ASP A 376 42.53 19.73 24.53
N VAL A 377 42.39 19.61 23.21
CA VAL A 377 43.52 19.65 22.27
C VAL A 377 44.09 21.07 22.08
N VAL A 378 43.31 22.12 22.39
CA VAL A 378 43.74 23.51 22.19
C VAL A 378 44.38 24.12 23.43
N GLN A 379 44.22 23.53 24.62
CA GLN A 379 44.76 24.10 25.87
C GLN A 379 46.02 23.46 26.43
N GLY A 380 46.54 22.35 25.86
CA GLY A 380 47.88 21.85 26.20
C GLY A 380 48.14 21.67 27.69
N LEU A 381 47.12 21.30 28.47
CA LEU A 381 47.25 21.02 29.89
C LEU A 381 47.56 19.53 30.05
N ASP A 382 48.84 19.21 30.19
CA ASP A 382 49.31 17.92 30.67
C ASP A 382 48.82 17.72 32.11
N HIS A 383 47.69 17.02 32.28
CA HIS A 383 47.23 16.58 33.59
C HIS A 383 47.75 15.18 33.91
N PRO A 384 48.57 15.00 34.97
CA PRO A 384 49.04 13.68 35.39
C PRO A 384 47.97 13.02 36.27
N ASN A 385 46.86 12.57 35.69
CA ASN A 385 45.96 11.56 36.30
C ASN A 385 44.80 11.18 35.37
N GLN A 386 45.13 10.57 34.23
CA GLN A 386 44.13 10.07 33.27
C GLN A 386 43.21 8.98 33.88
N ASP A 387 43.71 8.24 34.88
CA ASP A 387 42.94 7.21 35.59
C ASP A 387 41.89 7.79 36.54
N GLU A 388 42.12 8.96 37.12
CA GLU A 388 41.12 9.62 37.98
C GLU A 388 39.97 10.21 37.14
N TYR A 389 40.29 10.71 35.93
CA TYR A 389 39.28 11.21 35.00
C TYR A 389 38.42 10.09 34.42
N ASN A 390 39.04 8.97 34.04
CA ASN A 390 38.32 7.77 33.58
C ASN A 390 37.42 7.20 34.69
N ASN A 391 37.89 7.18 35.95
CA ASN A 391 37.05 6.76 37.07
C ASN A 391 35.90 7.72 37.36
N LYS A 392 36.09 9.04 37.27
CA LYS A 392 35.00 10.03 37.38
C LYS A 392 34.00 9.90 36.23
N PHE A 393 34.46 9.62 35.00
CA PHE A 393 33.58 9.42 33.85
C PHE A 393 32.74 8.14 33.98
N ILE A 394 33.35 7.04 34.43
CA ILE A 394 32.65 5.78 34.71
C ILE A 394 31.64 5.95 35.85
N THR A 395 32.02 6.68 36.91
CA THR A 395 31.14 6.96 38.05
C THR A 395 29.96 7.84 37.65
N ASN A 396 30.18 8.88 36.85
CA ASN A 396 29.09 9.72 36.34
C ASN A 396 28.17 8.98 35.37
N ARG A 397 28.71 8.07 34.53
CA ARG A 397 27.91 7.21 33.65
C ARG A 397 27.06 6.22 34.46
N LYS A 398 27.61 5.66 35.54
CA LYS A 398 26.88 4.76 36.44
C LYS A 398 25.77 5.50 37.20
N ASN A 399 26.09 6.65 37.78
CA ASN A 399 25.10 7.51 38.45
C ASN A 399 23.98 7.97 37.50
N PHE A 400 24.27 8.23 36.22
CA PHE A 400 23.26 8.59 35.22
C PHE A 400 22.38 7.40 34.81
N ILE A 401 22.94 6.19 34.72
CA ILE A 401 22.17 4.96 34.47
C ILE A 401 21.28 4.62 35.67
N ASP A 402 21.77 4.85 36.89
CA ASP A 402 21.01 4.64 38.12
C ASP A 402 19.87 5.69 38.23
N LEU A 403 20.11 6.95 37.86
CA LEU A 403 19.09 8.00 37.82
C LEU A 403 17.97 7.71 36.79
N LEU A 404 18.33 7.12 35.64
CA LEU A 404 17.37 6.69 34.61
C LEU A 404 16.59 5.43 35.03
N SER A 405 17.17 4.60 35.90
CA SER A 405 16.51 3.41 36.45
C SER A 405 15.52 3.79 37.57
N ASP A 406 15.87 4.74 38.44
CA ASP A 406 14.96 5.28 39.46
C ASP A 406 13.76 6.03 38.85
N HIS A 407 13.97 6.75 37.74
CA HIS A 407 12.87 7.41 37.03
C HIS A 407 11.84 6.42 36.43
N ARG A 408 12.26 5.19 36.11
CA ARG A 408 11.34 4.13 35.64
C ARG A 408 10.56 3.49 36.78
N HIS A 409 11.09 3.45 38.01
CA HIS A 409 10.36 2.91 39.16
C HIS A 409 9.35 3.91 39.73
N HIS A 410 9.62 5.21 39.69
CA HIS A 410 8.64 6.21 40.16
C HIS A 410 7.42 6.39 39.24
N SER A 411 7.51 6.09 37.94
CA SER A 411 6.35 6.13 37.04
C SER A 411 5.40 4.92 37.14
N CYS A 412 5.70 3.91 37.97
CA CYS A 412 4.85 2.74 38.17
C CYS A 412 4.01 2.80 39.45
N LEU A 413 4.19 3.80 40.32
CA LEU A 413 3.55 3.87 41.65
C LEU A 413 2.49 4.98 41.82
N THR A 414 2.10 5.68 40.76
CA THR A 414 1.01 6.70 40.82
C THR A 414 -0.21 6.33 39.97
N ALA A 415 -0.52 5.04 39.88
CA ALA A 415 -1.75 4.54 39.25
C ALA A 415 -2.52 3.59 40.20
N THR A 416 -2.67 3.99 41.46
CA THR A 416 -3.72 3.50 42.36
C THR A 416 -3.93 4.53 43.47
N SER A 417 -4.83 5.48 43.22
CA SER A 417 -5.76 6.06 44.20
C SER A 417 -6.94 6.68 43.47
#